data_AF-Q314D0-F1
#
_entry.id   AF-Q314D0-F1
#
_cell.length_a   1.000
_cell.length_b   1.000
_cell.length_c   1.000
_cell.angle_alpha   90.00
_cell.angle_beta   90.00
_cell.angle_gamma   90.00
#
_symmetry.space_group_name_H-M   'P 1'
#
loop_
_entity.id
_entity.type
_entity.pdbx_description
1 polymer ?
#
loop_
_entity_poly.entity_id
_entity_poly.type
_entity_poly.pdbx_seq_one_letter_code
_entity_poly.pdbx_strand_id
1 'polypeptide(L)'
;MLKKTLEWTIPLALAGIMTGCATYRPPAQIQSAVATVNRHTPEYVTEANKALREVGHPDAERLTGVGLRLQTAVDALDQWANGSNREAGQ
;
A
#
# COMPACT_ATOMS: atom_id res chain seq x y z
N MET A 1 46.31 17.18 5.24
CA MET A 1 45.64 16.01 4.64
C MET A 1 44.32 15.64 5.35
N LEU A 2 44.19 15.84 6.68
CA LEU A 2 43.00 15.50 7.46
C LEU A 2 41.69 16.23 7.05
N LYS A 3 41.80 17.47 6.55
CA LYS A 3 40.64 18.26 6.08
C LYS A 3 39.98 17.67 4.83
N LYS A 4 40.80 17.15 3.90
CA LYS A 4 40.35 16.59 2.62
C LYS A 4 39.66 15.24 2.80
N THR A 5 40.04 14.44 3.80
CA THR A 5 39.35 13.18 4.12
C THR A 5 38.01 13.41 4.79
N LEU A 6 37.87 14.47 5.62
CA LEU A 6 36.62 14.79 6.31
C LEU A 6 35.52 15.29 5.35
N GLU A 7 35.89 16.12 4.36
CA GLU A 7 34.98 16.63 3.33
C GLU A 7 34.34 15.53 2.47
N TRP A 8 35.04 14.40 2.29
CA TRP A 8 34.52 13.27 1.49
C TRP A 8 33.74 12.24 2.31
N THR A 9 33.99 12.13 3.62
CA THR A 9 33.24 11.19 4.50
C THR A 9 31.81 11.64 4.80
N ILE A 10 31.55 12.94 4.86
CA ILE A 10 30.21 13.49 5.16
C ILE A 10 29.17 13.14 4.07
N PRO A 11 29.42 13.37 2.77
CA PRO A 11 28.46 12.99 1.73
C PRO A 11 28.29 11.47 1.58
N LEU A 12 29.36 10.68 1.85
CA LEU A 12 29.30 9.22 1.78
C LEU A 12 28.40 8.62 2.88
N ALA A 13 28.44 9.18 4.09
CA ALA A 13 27.57 8.77 5.18
C ALA A 13 26.10 9.16 4.92
N LEU A 14 25.85 10.32 4.31
CA LEU A 14 24.49 10.76 3.97
C LEU A 14 23.83 9.86 2.92
N ALA A 15 24.59 9.37 1.93
CA ALA A 15 24.09 8.43 0.93
C ALA A 15 23.74 7.05 1.53
N GLY A 16 24.48 6.60 2.55
CA GLY A 16 24.23 5.32 3.23
C GLY A 16 22.99 5.31 4.13
N ILE A 17 22.50 6.47 4.58
CA ILE A 17 21.29 6.57 5.41
C ILE A 17 20.02 6.52 4.54
N MET A 18 20.11 7.00 3.29
CA MET A 18 18.98 7.03 2.34
C MET A 18 18.64 5.64 1.75
N THR A 19 19.58 4.68 1.78
CA THR A 19 19.34 3.31 1.30
C THR A 19 18.61 2.44 2.32
N GLY A 20 18.50 2.86 3.58
CA GLY A 20 17.83 2.10 4.64
C GLY A 20 16.29 2.21 4.63
N CYS A 21 15.73 3.25 4.00
CA CYS A 21 14.28 3.51 3.99
C CYS A 21 13.62 3.31 2.62
N ALA A 22 14.38 3.10 1.54
CA ALA A 22 13.85 3.02 0.17
C ALA A 22 13.53 1.58 -0.32
N THR A 23 13.92 0.55 0.41
CA THR A 23 13.88 -0.86 -0.05
C THR A 23 13.32 -1.83 1.00
N TYR A 24 12.40 -1.38 1.85
CA TYR A 24 11.63 -2.32 2.65
C TYR A 24 10.66 -3.10 1.75
N ARG A 25 11.04 -4.33 1.39
CA ARG A 25 10.15 -5.27 0.70
C ARG A 25 9.40 -6.09 1.76
N PRO A 26 8.06 -6.04 1.80
CA PRO A 26 7.30 -6.83 2.77
C PRO A 26 7.55 -8.33 2.59
N PRO A 27 7.48 -9.15 3.65
CA PRO A 27 7.61 -10.61 3.53
C PRO A 27 6.60 -11.21 2.54
N ALA A 28 6.95 -12.32 1.88
CA ALA A 28 6.10 -12.97 0.88
C ALA A 28 4.70 -13.35 1.41
N GLN A 29 4.61 -13.68 2.71
CA GLN A 29 3.36 -13.98 3.39
C GLN A 29 2.41 -12.76 3.43
N ILE A 30 2.95 -11.56 3.66
CA ILE A 30 2.19 -10.31 3.67
C ILE A 30 1.77 -9.94 2.25
N GLN A 31 2.68 -10.05 1.27
CA GLN A 31 2.36 -9.85 -0.15
C GLN A 31 1.19 -10.72 -0.60
N SER A 32 1.23 -12.02 -0.27
CA SER A 32 0.18 -12.98 -0.62
C SER A 32 -1.14 -12.70 0.10
N ALA A 33 -1.10 -12.38 1.39
CA ALA A 33 -2.29 -12.08 2.17
C ALA A 33 -3.00 -10.82 1.65
N VAL A 34 -2.25 -9.74 1.42
CA VAL A 34 -2.82 -8.47 0.92
C VAL A 34 -3.35 -8.64 -0.51
N ALA A 35 -2.64 -9.35 -1.38
CA ALA A 35 -3.13 -9.64 -2.74
C ALA A 35 -4.43 -10.46 -2.72
N THR A 36 -4.55 -11.41 -1.80
CA THR A 36 -5.78 -12.21 -1.63
C THR A 36 -6.94 -11.35 -1.16
N VAL A 37 -6.72 -10.50 -0.16
CA VAL A 37 -7.75 -9.59 0.34
C VAL A 37 -8.16 -8.59 -0.75
N ASN A 38 -7.21 -7.99 -1.46
CA ASN A 38 -7.52 -7.04 -2.54
C ASN A 38 -8.28 -7.68 -3.69
N ARG A 39 -8.01 -8.94 -4.04
CA ARG A 39 -8.75 -9.67 -5.09
C ARG A 39 -10.25 -9.71 -4.84
N HIS A 40 -10.67 -9.88 -3.58
CA HIS A 40 -12.07 -10.08 -3.23
C HIS A 40 -12.77 -8.80 -2.74
N THR A 41 -12.01 -7.81 -2.25
CA THR A 41 -12.58 -6.59 -1.65
C THR A 41 -13.52 -5.81 -2.60
N PRO A 42 -13.20 -5.59 -3.89
CA PRO A 42 -14.09 -4.85 -4.79
C PRO A 42 -15.47 -5.50 -4.96
N GLU A 43 -15.52 -6.83 -5.08
CA GLU A 43 -16.77 -7.58 -5.21
C GLU A 43 -17.59 -7.51 -3.92
N TYR A 44 -16.95 -7.75 -2.77
CA TYR A 44 -17.61 -7.64 -1.47
C TYR A 44 -18.20 -6.24 -1.22
N VAL A 45 -17.45 -5.19 -1.54
CA VAL A 45 -17.92 -3.80 -1.39
C VAL A 45 -19.07 -3.51 -2.35
N THR A 46 -19.01 -4.02 -3.59
CA THR A 46 -20.08 -3.84 -4.58
C THR A 46 -21.38 -4.47 -4.11
N GLU A 47 -21.33 -5.73 -3.69
CA GLU A 47 -22.53 -6.46 -3.23
C GLU A 47 -23.07 -5.91 -1.91
N ALA A 48 -22.20 -5.52 -0.97
CA ALA A 48 -22.62 -4.87 0.27
C ALA A 48 -23.33 -3.53 0.00
N ASN A 49 -22.78 -2.70 -0.89
CA ASN A 49 -23.37 -1.41 -1.26
C ASN A 49 -24.69 -1.58 -2.04
N LYS A 50 -24.80 -2.63 -2.85
CA LYS A 50 -26.05 -3.00 -3.50
C LYS A 50 -27.11 -3.40 -2.47
N ALA A 51 -26.78 -4.30 -1.54
CA ALA A 51 -27.69 -4.74 -0.48
C ALA A 51 -28.17 -3.57 0.38
N LEU A 52 -27.29 -2.65 0.77
CA LEU A 52 -27.65 -1.45 1.55
C LEU A 52 -28.72 -0.58 0.86
N ARG A 53 -28.63 -0.45 -0.47
CA ARG A 53 -29.58 0.32 -1.28
C ARG A 53 -30.90 -0.43 -1.45
N GLU A 54 -30.84 -1.74 -1.72
CA GLU A 54 -32.03 -2.58 -1.93
C GLU A 54 -32.91 -2.67 -0.68
N VAL A 55 -32.30 -2.73 0.51
CA VAL A 55 -33.06 -2.77 1.77
C VAL A 55 -33.46 -1.38 2.30
N GLY A 56 -33.09 -0.30 1.60
CA GLY A 56 -33.37 1.07 2.04
C GLY A 56 -32.78 1.41 3.40
N HIS A 57 -31.55 0.95 3.68
CA HIS A 57 -30.91 1.14 4.99
C HIS A 57 -30.83 2.64 5.33
N PRO A 58 -31.19 3.08 6.56
CA PRO A 58 -31.23 4.50 6.91
C PRO A 58 -29.86 5.20 6.74
N ASP A 59 -28.77 4.46 6.98
CA ASP A 59 -27.39 4.92 6.78
C ASP A 59 -26.76 4.50 5.44
N ALA A 60 -27.54 4.09 4.43
CA ALA A 60 -26.99 3.48 3.20
C ALA A 60 -25.89 4.32 2.53
N GLU A 61 -26.07 5.64 2.45
CA GLU A 61 -25.09 6.56 1.86
C GLU A 61 -23.78 6.60 2.66
N ARG A 62 -23.88 6.76 3.98
CA ARG A 62 -22.71 6.79 4.88
C ARG A 62 -21.93 5.48 4.80
N LEU A 63 -22.62 4.34 4.85
CA LEU A 63 -22.02 3.01 4.83
C LEU A 63 -21.41 2.69 3.45
N THR A 64 -22.07 3.10 2.36
CA THR A 64 -21.50 3.01 1.01
C THR A 64 -20.18 3.79 0.93
N GLY A 65 -20.15 5.01 1.46
CA GLY A 65 -18.92 5.81 1.53
C GLY A 65 -17.81 5.16 2.36
N VAL A 66 -18.15 4.44 3.44
CA VAL A 66 -17.18 3.66 4.22
C VAL A 66 -16.63 2.49 3.41
N GLY A 67 -17.50 1.74 2.73
CA GLY A 67 -17.09 0.61 1.88
C GLY A 67 -16.13 1.03 0.78
N LEU A 68 -16.41 2.15 0.11
CA LEU A 68 -15.53 2.69 -0.93
C LEU A 68 -14.15 3.08 -0.37
N ARG A 69 -14.10 3.76 0.78
CA ARG A 69 -12.81 4.10 1.44
C ARG A 69 -12.03 2.87 1.87
N LEU A 70 -12.72 1.82 2.34
CA LEU A 70 -12.10 0.53 2.66
C LEU A 70 -11.47 -0.10 1.42
N GLN A 71 -12.20 -0.14 0.30
CA GLN A 71 -11.67 -0.63 -0.97
C GLN A 71 -10.41 0.13 -1.39
N THR A 72 -10.43 1.47 -1.34
CA THR A 72 -9.25 2.29 -1.65
C THR A 72 -8.07 2.01 -0.73
N ALA A 73 -8.32 1.82 0.57
CA ALA A 73 -7.26 1.52 1.52
C ALA A 73 -6.61 0.15 1.24
N VAL A 74 -7.43 -0.87 0.97
CA VAL A 74 -6.94 -2.22 0.62
C VAL A 74 -6.15 -2.20 -0.69
N ASP A 75 -6.60 -1.45 -1.69
CA ASP A 75 -5.87 -1.31 -2.95
C ASP A 75 -4.51 -0.61 -2.74
N ALA A 76 -4.46 0.46 -1.94
CA ALA A 76 -3.20 1.12 -1.59
C ALA A 76 -2.25 0.20 -0.81
N LEU A 77 -2.78 -0.64 0.08
CA LEU A 77 -2.01 -1.68 0.78
C LEU A 77 -1.42 -2.71 -0.20
N ASP A 78 -2.18 -3.13 -1.21
CA ASP A 78 -1.70 -4.05 -2.24
C ASP A 78 -0.62 -3.40 -3.12
N GLN A 79 -0.81 -2.14 -3.51
CA GLN A 79 0.21 -1.38 -4.23
C GLN A 79 1.49 -1.19 -3.40
N TRP A 80 1.37 -0.91 -2.10
CA TRP A 80 2.54 -0.85 -1.21
C TRP A 80 3.25 -2.20 -1.11
N ALA A 81 2.49 -3.30 -0.98
CA ALA A 81 3.07 -4.62 -0.78
C ALA A 81 3.66 -5.23 -2.06
N ASN A 82 2.98 -5.04 -3.19
CA ASN A 82 3.23 -5.75 -4.44
C ASN A 82 3.64 -4.82 -5.61
N GLY A 83 3.57 -3.50 -5.45
CA GLY A 83 3.80 -2.52 -6.52
C GLY A 83 5.24 -2.52 -7.08
N SER A 84 6.24 -2.68 -6.22
CA SER A 84 7.65 -2.82 -6.65
C SER A 84 7.94 -4.14 -7.40
N ASN A 85 7.07 -5.14 -7.27
CA ASN A 85 7.19 -6.40 -8.03
C ASN A 85 6.57 -6.30 -9.44
N ARG A 86 5.67 -5.33 -9.69
CA ARG A 86 5.09 -5.09 -11.01
C ARG A 86 6.04 -4.33 -11.95
N GLU A 87 6.91 -3.49 -11.42
CA GLU A 87 7.91 -2.73 -12.20
C GLU A 87 9.15 -3.57 -12.55
N ALA A 88 9.55 -4.53 -11.70
CA ALA A 88 10.70 -5.40 -11.94
C ALA A 88 10.44 -6.57 -12.92
N GLY A 89 9.22 -6.67 -13.46
CA GLY A 89 8.78 -7.72 -14.38
C GLY A 89 8.64 -7.28 -15.84
N GLN A 90 9.17 -6.10 -16.21
CA GLN A 90 9.29 -5.62 -17.59
C GLN A 90 10.73 -5.73 -18.09
#